data_AF-A0AAW0VDQ1-F1
#
_entry.id   AF-A0AAW0VDQ1-F1
#
_cell.length_a   1.000
_cell.length_b   1.000
_cell.length_c   1.000
_cell.angle_alpha   90.00
_cell.angle_beta   90.00
_cell.angle_gamma   90.00
#
_symmetry.space_group_name_H-M   'P 1'
#
loop_
_entity.id
_entity.type
_entity.pdbx_description
1 polymer ?
#
loop_
_entity_poly.entity_id
_entity_poly.type
_entity_poly.pdbx_seq_one_letter_code
_entity_poly.pdbx_strand_id
1 'polypeptide(L)'
;MDTFTSEDKCERLTLLADSIQKKLKDHISPIPSSPSRSEFMSLVTALPDLIYGVLSPITKKPISQHRFLWVCTLEEVTLRTSAICKLYNELPYQSRPDTDSSHICNELKSVINNLFSCVNSFLSQADVSSFLNAGSVYENRVRTSFTALLCAACDLVDNAQEMYDGAFYRALTSLCVRAVVAVSRKQYEQWEQKLMCEADMTKLLVSLTRSSFHLGTPEFVEPLFHSASGKPPVTETYPLDSVAHLETNLPLLMDFYRYSGFCLVTLAVSDDSSYRIRREYAELANYFLVTLLSLPNLSLENYPFAIEATSAFGAAATRHRISERYFSLQDREEVSFFFVLSYILRMEKLSSLADPSPRFRSEIFYFVDAFGKRISSDLDISASRNQSYSNSTISMLSLEQRARDSIRKANANTLSVILVEGTYKEKLHLVKIFFDNLAAAIKYPSRTSIATIVETFNFESVPEGCPVMQSMKNQDFHHLLSNVDIHTYPGKKLYVEAVEKIIRLLQLLTVSHMYTTLGLDSNPDLLMTKLFKTSYTFASVSQIKPILIFENDGKLRSISKVSLDEEREIASQLDMITATHDLEQLMR
;
A
#
# COMPACT_ATOMS: atom_id res chain seq x y z
N MET A 1 -40.62 -19.88 -3.16
CA MET A 1 -40.90 -19.03 -1.99
C MET A 1 -40.89 -17.58 -2.45
N ASP A 2 -41.77 -16.71 -1.95
CA ASP A 2 -41.75 -15.30 -2.34
C ASP A 2 -40.48 -14.63 -1.80
N THR A 3 -39.65 -14.07 -2.68
CA THR A 3 -38.37 -13.42 -2.36
C THR A 3 -38.53 -12.17 -1.51
N PHE A 4 -39.74 -11.60 -1.44
CA PHE A 4 -40.07 -10.42 -0.62
C PHE A 4 -40.74 -10.77 0.71
N THR A 5 -40.71 -12.05 1.10
CA THR A 5 -41.14 -12.48 2.44
C THR A 5 -40.17 -11.92 3.47
N SER A 6 -40.70 -11.29 4.50
CA SER A 6 -39.93 -10.77 5.63
C SER A 6 -39.28 -11.91 6.42
N GLU A 7 -38.05 -11.71 6.90
CA GLU A 7 -37.27 -12.71 7.63
C GLU A 7 -38.00 -13.20 8.90
N ASP A 8 -38.64 -12.29 9.64
CA ASP A 8 -39.43 -12.59 10.84
C ASP A 8 -40.66 -13.47 10.59
N LYS A 9 -41.16 -13.51 9.34
CA LYS A 9 -42.34 -14.27 8.93
C LYS A 9 -41.99 -15.56 8.18
N CYS A 10 -40.70 -15.86 8.06
CA CYS A 10 -40.19 -16.97 7.27
C CYS A 10 -39.68 -18.10 8.18
N GLU A 11 -40.40 -19.22 8.24
CA GLU A 11 -39.97 -20.38 9.04
C GLU A 11 -38.73 -21.10 8.44
N ARG A 12 -38.49 -20.95 7.13
CA ARG A 12 -37.41 -21.64 6.40
C ARG A 12 -36.48 -20.63 5.72
N LEU A 13 -35.75 -19.88 6.54
CA LEU A 13 -34.83 -18.80 6.12
C LEU A 13 -33.80 -19.22 5.07
N THR A 14 -33.29 -20.45 5.11
CA THR A 14 -32.35 -20.98 4.12
C THR A 14 -32.98 -21.12 2.73
N LEU A 15 -34.23 -21.57 2.64
CA LEU A 15 -34.96 -21.66 1.36
C LEU A 15 -35.32 -20.28 0.79
N LEU A 16 -35.57 -19.31 1.67
CA LEU A 16 -35.75 -17.91 1.26
C LEU A 16 -34.46 -17.37 0.64
N ALA A 17 -33.31 -17.61 1.30
CA ALA A 17 -32.00 -17.22 0.78
C ALA A 17 -31.71 -17.83 -0.61
N ASP A 18 -31.95 -19.14 -0.78
CA ASP A 18 -31.76 -19.82 -2.07
C ASP A 18 -32.69 -19.24 -3.17
N SER A 19 -33.93 -18.91 -2.80
CA SER A 19 -34.90 -18.30 -3.73
C SER A 19 -34.47 -16.90 -4.18
N ILE A 20 -33.92 -16.10 -3.26
CA ILE A 20 -33.38 -14.76 -3.55
C ILE A 20 -32.20 -14.85 -4.51
N GLN A 21 -31.22 -15.70 -4.19
CA GLN A 21 -30.03 -15.88 -5.04
C GLN A 21 -30.38 -16.37 -6.44
N LYS A 22 -31.31 -17.33 -6.54
CA LYS A 22 -31.77 -17.83 -7.84
C LYS A 22 -32.39 -16.71 -8.68
N LYS A 23 -33.29 -15.91 -8.07
CA LYS A 23 -33.96 -14.81 -8.78
C LYS A 23 -32.98 -13.73 -9.26
N LEU A 24 -31.96 -13.40 -8.46
CA LEU A 24 -30.93 -12.44 -8.85
C LEU A 24 -30.10 -12.96 -10.03
N LYS A 25 -29.69 -14.23 -10.00
CA LYS A 25 -28.99 -14.89 -11.12
C LYS A 25 -29.82 -14.92 -12.40
N ASP A 26 -31.12 -15.17 -12.30
CA ASP A 26 -32.03 -15.21 -13.45
C ASP A 26 -32.25 -13.81 -14.08
N HIS A 27 -32.15 -12.73 -13.29
CA HIS A 27 -32.33 -11.35 -13.77
C HIS A 27 -31.06 -10.69 -14.29
N ILE A 28 -29.87 -11.22 -13.95
CA ILE A 28 -28.59 -10.54 -14.21
C ILE A 28 -27.74 -11.43 -15.13
N SER A 29 -27.76 -11.13 -16.43
CA SER A 29 -27.04 -11.91 -17.45
C SER A 29 -25.52 -11.77 -17.28
N PRO A 30 -24.72 -12.84 -17.46
CA PRO A 30 -23.26 -12.75 -17.27
C PRO A 30 -22.63 -11.75 -18.24
N ILE A 31 -21.59 -11.06 -17.78
CA ILE A 31 -20.79 -10.16 -18.62
C ILE A 31 -19.78 -11.01 -19.40
N PRO A 32 -19.71 -10.91 -20.74
CA PRO A 32 -18.70 -11.62 -21.52
C PRO A 32 -17.29 -11.13 -21.15
N SER A 33 -16.31 -12.03 -21.18
CA SER A 33 -14.91 -11.72 -20.81
C SER A 33 -14.21 -10.78 -21.78
N SER A 34 -14.67 -10.70 -23.02
CA SER A 34 -14.10 -9.86 -24.08
C SER A 34 -15.20 -9.35 -25.02
N PRO A 35 -16.04 -8.38 -24.59
CA PRO A 35 -17.11 -7.84 -25.41
C PRO A 35 -16.57 -7.04 -26.61
N SER A 36 -17.28 -7.11 -27.73
CA SER A 36 -17.14 -6.13 -28.82
C SER A 36 -17.56 -4.73 -28.34
N ARG A 37 -17.13 -3.67 -29.04
CA ARG A 37 -17.53 -2.28 -28.72
C ARG A 37 -19.05 -2.12 -28.63
N SER A 38 -19.81 -2.70 -29.56
CA SER A 38 -21.28 -2.65 -29.56
C SER A 38 -21.91 -3.38 -28.37
N GLU A 39 -21.35 -4.53 -27.97
CA GLU A 39 -21.82 -5.27 -26.80
C GLU A 39 -21.52 -4.49 -25.51
N PHE A 40 -20.32 -3.92 -25.40
CA PHE A 40 -19.97 -3.06 -24.28
C PHE A 40 -20.91 -1.84 -24.18
N MET A 41 -21.18 -1.16 -25.30
CA MET A 41 -22.15 -0.06 -25.34
C MET A 41 -23.53 -0.49 -24.85
N SER A 42 -24.03 -1.63 -25.34
CA SER A 42 -25.30 -2.17 -24.91
C SER A 42 -25.33 -2.48 -23.41
N LEU A 43 -24.23 -2.95 -22.83
CA LEU A 43 -24.12 -3.23 -21.40
C LEU A 43 -24.14 -1.95 -20.56
N VAL A 44 -23.44 -0.90 -21.00
CA VAL A 44 -23.43 0.41 -20.32
C VAL A 44 -24.80 1.06 -20.37
N THR A 45 -25.43 1.13 -21.54
CA THR A 45 -26.75 1.78 -21.71
C THR A 45 -27.87 1.04 -20.99
N ALA A 46 -27.78 -0.30 -20.84
CA ALA A 46 -28.76 -1.09 -20.09
C ALA A 46 -28.54 -1.09 -18.57
N LEU A 47 -27.38 -0.61 -18.09
CA LEU A 47 -27.02 -0.65 -16.67
C LEU A 47 -27.99 0.15 -15.77
N PRO A 48 -28.39 1.39 -16.09
CA PRO A 48 -29.35 2.13 -15.27
C PRO A 48 -30.66 1.36 -15.08
N ASP A 49 -31.25 0.86 -16.16
CA ASP A 49 -32.53 0.14 -16.13
C ASP A 49 -32.44 -1.15 -15.31
N LEU A 50 -31.32 -1.87 -15.41
CA LEU A 50 -31.05 -3.04 -14.58
C LEU A 50 -30.98 -2.66 -13.09
N ILE A 51 -30.22 -1.61 -12.76
CA ILE A 51 -30.07 -1.13 -11.38
C ILE A 51 -31.44 -0.74 -10.81
N TYR A 52 -32.21 0.07 -11.53
CA TYR A 52 -33.55 0.47 -11.11
C TYR A 52 -34.52 -0.71 -11.02
N GLY A 53 -34.45 -1.65 -11.96
CA GLY A 53 -35.30 -2.85 -11.99
C GLY A 53 -35.11 -3.74 -10.76
N VAL A 54 -33.89 -3.83 -10.22
CA VAL A 54 -33.60 -4.67 -9.06
C VAL A 54 -33.67 -3.87 -7.74
N LEU A 55 -33.28 -2.59 -7.72
CA LEU A 55 -33.31 -1.76 -6.50
C LEU A 55 -34.72 -1.22 -6.16
N SER A 56 -35.49 -0.76 -7.14
CA SER A 56 -36.81 -0.15 -6.89
C SER A 56 -37.74 -1.04 -6.06
N PRO A 57 -37.83 -2.38 -6.30
CA PRO A 57 -38.66 -3.27 -5.48
C PRO A 57 -38.24 -3.37 -4.01
N ILE A 58 -36.93 -3.25 -3.72
CA ILE A 58 -36.40 -3.44 -2.36
C ILE A 58 -36.39 -2.15 -1.54
N THR A 59 -36.30 -0.97 -2.18
CA THR A 59 -36.25 0.33 -1.50
C THR A 59 -37.45 0.63 -0.59
N LYS A 60 -38.60 0.00 -0.86
CA LYS A 60 -39.82 0.11 -0.03
C LYS A 60 -39.85 -0.86 1.15
N LYS A 61 -38.84 -1.72 1.30
CA LYS A 61 -38.78 -2.78 2.31
C LYS A 61 -37.82 -2.39 3.43
N PRO A 62 -38.22 -2.51 4.70
CA PRO A 62 -37.35 -2.17 5.82
C PRO A 62 -36.13 -3.12 5.88
N ILE A 63 -34.94 -2.53 6.05
CA ILE A 63 -33.65 -3.24 6.05
C ILE A 63 -33.59 -4.32 7.14
N SER A 64 -34.05 -3.99 8.35
CA SER A 64 -34.02 -4.90 9.52
C SER A 64 -34.81 -6.20 9.31
N GLN A 65 -35.78 -6.20 8.39
CA GLN A 65 -36.66 -7.33 8.08
C GLN A 65 -36.24 -8.10 6.81
N HIS A 66 -35.34 -7.54 6.01
CA HIS A 66 -34.96 -8.08 4.69
C HIS A 66 -33.44 -7.95 4.48
N ARG A 67 -32.65 -8.16 5.54
CA ARG A 67 -31.19 -8.02 5.56
C ARG A 67 -30.54 -8.75 4.39
N PHE A 68 -30.86 -10.03 4.21
CA PHE A 68 -30.24 -10.85 3.17
C PHE A 68 -30.59 -10.36 1.75
N LEU A 69 -31.86 -9.99 1.52
CA LEU A 69 -32.34 -9.50 0.23
C LEU A 69 -31.64 -8.19 -0.16
N TRP A 70 -31.52 -7.25 0.79
CA TRP A 70 -30.85 -5.98 0.57
C TRP A 70 -29.39 -6.17 0.20
N VAL A 71 -28.67 -6.96 0.99
CA VAL A 71 -27.23 -7.15 0.82
C VAL A 71 -26.91 -7.87 -0.49
N CYS A 72 -27.57 -9.00 -0.79
CA CYS A 72 -27.31 -9.72 -2.04
C CYS A 72 -27.67 -8.90 -3.28
N THR A 73 -28.72 -8.09 -3.20
CA THR A 73 -29.12 -7.23 -4.32
C THR A 73 -28.08 -6.15 -4.59
N LEU A 74 -27.62 -5.46 -3.54
CA LEU A 74 -26.59 -4.43 -3.65
C LEU A 74 -25.25 -5.04 -4.08
N GLU A 75 -24.87 -6.18 -3.51
CA GLU A 75 -23.63 -6.90 -3.85
C GLU A 75 -23.57 -7.17 -5.35
N GLU A 76 -24.60 -7.79 -5.91
CA GLU A 76 -24.66 -8.19 -7.31
C GLU A 76 -24.62 -6.98 -8.27
N VAL A 77 -25.35 -5.91 -7.94
CA VAL A 77 -25.35 -4.66 -8.71
C VAL A 77 -23.96 -3.98 -8.67
N THR A 78 -23.34 -3.95 -7.50
CA THR A 78 -22.01 -3.36 -7.30
C THR A 78 -20.93 -4.16 -8.04
N LEU A 79 -20.96 -5.49 -7.96
CA LEU A 79 -20.04 -6.36 -8.71
C LEU A 79 -20.19 -6.17 -10.22
N ARG A 80 -21.43 -6.10 -10.72
CA ARG A 80 -21.70 -5.87 -12.15
C ARG A 80 -21.14 -4.52 -12.61
N THR A 81 -21.41 -3.46 -11.85
CA THR A 81 -20.93 -2.11 -12.17
C THR A 81 -19.41 -2.06 -12.14
N SER A 82 -18.79 -2.67 -11.13
CA SER A 82 -17.33 -2.76 -10.99
C SER A 82 -16.69 -3.50 -12.18
N ALA A 83 -17.29 -4.62 -12.62
CA ALA A 83 -16.82 -5.35 -13.79
C ALA A 83 -16.93 -4.53 -15.09
N ILE A 84 -18.00 -3.74 -15.25
CA ILE A 84 -18.16 -2.83 -16.40
C ILE A 84 -17.10 -1.71 -16.35
N CYS A 85 -16.82 -1.14 -15.18
CA CYS A 85 -15.76 -0.14 -15.01
C CYS A 85 -14.37 -0.73 -15.34
N LYS A 86 -14.10 -1.96 -14.89
CA LYS A 86 -12.87 -2.67 -15.22
C LYS A 86 -12.73 -2.87 -16.73
N LEU A 87 -13.78 -3.33 -17.40
CA LEU A 87 -13.80 -3.46 -18.87
C LEU A 87 -13.60 -2.12 -19.56
N TYR A 88 -14.27 -1.06 -19.11
CA TYR A 88 -14.08 0.29 -19.61
C TYR A 88 -12.60 0.69 -19.61
N ASN A 89 -11.93 0.43 -18.49
CA ASN A 89 -10.52 0.74 -18.34
C ASN A 89 -9.66 -0.09 -19.30
N GLU A 90 -9.96 -1.40 -19.47
CA GLU A 90 -9.19 -2.35 -20.29
C GLU A 90 -9.39 -2.16 -21.80
N LEU A 91 -10.43 -1.43 -22.23
CA LEU A 91 -10.74 -1.27 -23.64
C LEU A 91 -9.68 -0.42 -24.38
N PRO A 92 -9.23 -0.86 -25.57
CA PRO A 92 -8.18 -0.18 -26.34
C PRO A 92 -8.61 1.12 -27.05
N TYR A 93 -9.82 1.62 -26.81
CA TYR A 93 -10.43 2.70 -27.60
C TYR A 93 -10.13 4.12 -27.11
N GLN A 94 -9.34 4.30 -26.05
CA GLN A 94 -8.99 5.62 -25.53
C GLN A 94 -7.94 6.39 -26.39
N SER A 95 -7.36 5.78 -27.44
CA SER A 95 -6.31 6.42 -28.26
C SER A 95 -6.83 7.44 -29.27
N ARG A 96 -8.16 7.56 -29.46
CA ARG A 96 -8.77 8.69 -30.18
C ARG A 96 -9.91 9.29 -29.35
N PRO A 97 -9.94 10.63 -29.16
CA PRO A 97 -11.06 11.31 -28.54
C PRO A 97 -12.25 11.28 -29.52
N ASP A 98 -12.93 10.13 -29.60
CA ASP A 98 -14.23 10.01 -30.24
C ASP A 98 -15.30 10.55 -29.27
N THR A 99 -16.26 11.32 -29.78
CA THR A 99 -17.43 11.83 -29.03
C THR A 99 -18.23 10.75 -28.28
N ASP A 100 -18.15 9.49 -28.71
CA ASP A 100 -18.79 8.37 -28.04
C ASP A 100 -18.11 8.05 -26.69
N SER A 101 -16.80 8.21 -26.59
CA SER A 101 -16.04 7.87 -25.37
C SER A 101 -16.37 8.80 -24.19
N SER A 102 -16.59 10.09 -24.47
CA SER A 102 -17.00 11.07 -23.46
C SER A 102 -18.45 10.90 -23.04
N HIS A 103 -19.34 10.51 -23.96
CA HIS A 103 -20.72 10.15 -23.64
C HIS A 103 -20.79 8.94 -22.70
N ILE A 104 -20.06 7.87 -23.02
CA ILE A 104 -19.96 6.66 -22.17
C ILE A 104 -19.45 7.01 -20.77
N CYS A 105 -18.40 7.81 -20.68
CA CYS A 105 -17.82 8.23 -19.40
C CYS A 105 -18.84 9.00 -18.55
N ASN A 106 -19.61 9.90 -19.17
CA ASN A 106 -20.65 10.66 -18.48
C ASN A 106 -21.82 9.78 -18.02
N GLU A 107 -22.27 8.83 -18.84
CA GLU A 107 -23.32 7.88 -18.46
C GLU A 107 -22.85 6.99 -17.30
N LEU A 108 -21.66 6.40 -17.40
CA LEU A 108 -21.07 5.59 -16.34
C LEU A 108 -20.93 6.37 -15.04
N LYS A 109 -20.41 7.59 -15.11
CA LYS A 109 -20.25 8.46 -13.93
C LYS A 109 -21.59 8.76 -13.26
N SER A 110 -22.64 9.05 -14.03
CA SER A 110 -23.99 9.27 -13.49
C SER A 110 -24.53 8.02 -12.79
N VAL A 111 -24.37 6.85 -13.42
CA VAL A 111 -24.80 5.56 -12.86
C VAL A 111 -24.05 5.22 -11.58
N ILE A 112 -22.72 5.39 -11.58
CA ILE A 112 -21.85 5.13 -10.43
C ILE A 112 -22.22 6.06 -9.27
N ASN A 113 -22.45 7.35 -9.51
CA ASN A 113 -22.87 8.28 -8.47
C ASN A 113 -24.23 7.92 -7.86
N ASN A 114 -25.20 7.48 -8.69
CA ASN A 114 -26.49 7.03 -8.19
C ASN A 114 -26.36 5.74 -7.35
N LEU A 115 -25.51 4.82 -7.80
CA LEU A 115 -25.21 3.59 -7.06
C LEU A 115 -24.50 3.90 -5.74
N PHE A 116 -23.48 4.77 -5.74
CA PHE A 116 -22.79 5.25 -4.55
C PHE A 116 -23.76 5.89 -3.57
N SER A 117 -24.69 6.73 -4.03
CA SER A 117 -25.73 7.32 -3.19
C SER A 117 -26.64 6.26 -2.58
N CYS A 118 -27.09 5.27 -3.36
CA CYS A 118 -27.93 4.18 -2.88
C CYS A 118 -27.20 3.30 -1.84
N VAL A 119 -25.97 2.90 -2.15
CA VAL A 119 -25.13 2.12 -1.24
C VAL A 119 -24.87 2.92 0.02
N ASN A 120 -24.46 4.18 -0.07
CA ASN A 120 -24.23 5.03 1.09
C ASN A 120 -25.48 5.20 1.96
N SER A 121 -26.66 5.37 1.35
CA SER A 121 -27.93 5.42 2.06
C SER A 121 -28.22 4.13 2.82
N PHE A 122 -28.04 2.97 2.19
CA PHE A 122 -28.14 1.66 2.85
C PHE A 122 -27.14 1.53 3.99
N LEU A 123 -25.87 1.83 3.75
CA LEU A 123 -24.78 1.73 4.72
C LEU A 123 -24.96 2.68 5.92
N SER A 124 -25.59 3.83 5.72
CA SER A 124 -25.90 4.79 6.79
C SER A 124 -27.03 4.32 7.72
N GLN A 125 -27.94 3.49 7.21
CA GLN A 125 -29.11 2.98 7.94
C GLN A 125 -28.89 1.57 8.49
N ALA A 126 -27.94 0.82 7.93
CA ALA A 126 -27.62 -0.54 8.34
C ALA A 126 -27.04 -0.58 9.75
N ASP A 127 -27.70 -1.31 10.66
CA ASP A 127 -27.10 -1.67 11.95
C ASP A 127 -26.05 -2.77 11.73
N VAL A 128 -24.78 -2.36 11.67
CA VAL A 128 -23.61 -3.23 11.48
C VAL A 128 -23.65 -4.46 12.38
N SER A 129 -24.05 -4.30 13.65
CA SER A 129 -24.06 -5.41 14.60
C SER A 129 -25.04 -6.51 14.19
N SER A 130 -26.18 -6.15 13.58
CA SER A 130 -27.20 -7.08 13.10
C SER A 130 -26.75 -7.91 11.88
N PHE A 131 -25.78 -7.42 11.09
CA PHE A 131 -25.23 -8.15 9.93
C PHE A 131 -24.03 -9.03 10.28
N LEU A 132 -23.38 -8.80 11.43
CA LEU A 132 -22.16 -9.50 11.86
C LEU A 132 -22.45 -10.62 12.87
N ASN A 133 -23.67 -11.12 12.88
CA ASN A 133 -24.01 -12.27 13.71
C ASN A 133 -23.42 -13.57 13.16
N ALA A 134 -23.17 -14.50 14.07
CA ALA A 134 -22.61 -15.81 13.79
C ALA A 134 -23.37 -16.84 14.65
N GLY A 135 -23.44 -18.08 14.19
CA GLY A 135 -24.01 -19.20 14.97
C GLY A 135 -25.13 -19.96 14.28
N SER A 136 -25.76 -19.42 13.23
CA SER A 136 -26.68 -20.17 12.36
C SER A 136 -26.22 -20.14 10.91
N VAL A 137 -26.63 -21.12 10.12
CA VAL A 137 -26.31 -21.20 8.67
C VAL A 137 -26.81 -19.95 7.94
N TYR A 138 -27.98 -19.43 8.33
CA TYR A 138 -28.55 -18.24 7.72
C TYR A 138 -27.79 -16.96 8.10
N GLU A 139 -27.47 -16.77 9.39
CA GLU A 139 -26.70 -15.60 9.85
C GLU A 139 -25.29 -15.59 9.23
N ASN A 140 -24.66 -16.76 9.07
CA ASN A 140 -23.40 -16.88 8.35
C ASN A 140 -23.53 -16.42 6.89
N ARG A 141 -24.61 -16.78 6.19
CA ARG A 141 -24.85 -16.29 4.82
C ARG A 141 -25.05 -14.78 4.77
N VAL A 142 -25.82 -14.20 5.70
CA VAL A 142 -26.00 -12.74 5.82
C VAL A 142 -24.65 -12.04 6.03
N ARG A 143 -23.84 -12.53 6.99
CA ARG A 143 -22.52 -11.97 7.28
C ARG A 143 -21.57 -12.03 6.08
N THR A 144 -21.47 -13.19 5.44
CA THR A 144 -20.57 -13.38 4.30
C THR A 144 -20.99 -12.49 3.12
N SER A 145 -22.28 -12.40 2.80
CA SER A 145 -22.76 -11.46 1.76
C SER A 145 -22.57 -10.00 2.16
N PHE A 146 -22.71 -9.65 3.44
CA PHE A 146 -22.50 -8.26 3.90
C PHE A 146 -21.05 -7.86 3.73
N THR A 147 -20.14 -8.75 4.11
CA THR A 147 -18.71 -8.57 3.89
C THR A 147 -18.38 -8.48 2.40
N ALA A 148 -18.98 -9.35 1.57
CA ALA A 148 -18.78 -9.37 0.13
C ALA A 148 -19.27 -8.08 -0.56
N LEU A 149 -20.40 -7.50 -0.11
CA LEU A 149 -20.87 -6.18 -0.55
C LEU A 149 -19.83 -5.10 -0.24
N LEU A 150 -19.25 -5.08 0.96
CA LEU A 150 -18.24 -4.09 1.32
C LEU A 150 -16.95 -4.26 0.49
N CYS A 151 -16.51 -5.49 0.25
CA CYS A 151 -15.40 -5.78 -0.66
C CYS A 151 -15.71 -5.31 -2.09
N ALA A 152 -16.90 -5.62 -2.62
CA ALA A 152 -17.34 -5.21 -3.95
C ALA A 152 -17.39 -3.68 -4.07
N ALA A 153 -17.80 -2.97 -3.01
CA ALA A 153 -17.80 -1.52 -2.97
C ALA A 153 -16.36 -0.95 -3.02
N CYS A 154 -15.40 -1.56 -2.32
CA CYS A 154 -13.98 -1.19 -2.42
C CYS A 154 -13.46 -1.40 -3.85
N ASP A 155 -13.75 -2.57 -4.45
CA ASP A 155 -13.35 -2.89 -5.82
C ASP A 155 -13.97 -1.96 -6.86
N LEU A 156 -15.22 -1.54 -6.65
CA LEU A 156 -15.88 -0.54 -7.50
C LEU A 156 -15.12 0.79 -7.47
N VAL A 157 -14.71 1.25 -6.28
CA VAL A 157 -13.94 2.49 -6.14
C VAL A 157 -12.57 2.36 -6.82
N ASP A 158 -11.89 1.23 -6.67
CA ASP A 158 -10.61 0.95 -7.35
C ASP A 158 -10.74 0.95 -8.87
N ASN A 159 -11.84 0.40 -9.41
CA ASN A 159 -12.06 0.38 -10.84
C ASN A 159 -12.62 1.70 -11.39
N ALA A 160 -13.16 2.59 -10.54
CA ALA A 160 -13.81 3.84 -10.92
C ALA A 160 -13.00 5.09 -10.51
N GLN A 161 -11.67 4.99 -10.40
CA GLN A 161 -10.79 6.07 -9.91
C GLN A 161 -10.97 7.43 -10.62
N GLU A 162 -11.22 7.45 -11.94
CA GLU A 162 -11.47 8.69 -12.70
C GLU A 162 -12.85 9.32 -12.42
N MET A 163 -13.76 8.55 -11.84
CA MET A 163 -15.15 8.90 -11.55
C MET A 163 -15.40 9.03 -10.03
N TYR A 164 -14.34 9.12 -9.24
CA TYR A 164 -14.30 9.03 -7.78
C TYR A 164 -15.11 10.13 -7.07
N ASP A 165 -15.89 9.72 -6.07
CA ASP A 165 -16.46 10.59 -5.04
C ASP A 165 -15.78 10.32 -3.69
N GLY A 166 -15.00 11.29 -3.21
CA GLY A 166 -14.30 11.19 -1.93
C GLY A 166 -15.20 11.14 -0.71
N ALA A 167 -16.44 11.63 -0.80
CA ALA A 167 -17.41 11.50 0.29
C ALA A 167 -17.89 10.06 0.46
N PHE A 168 -18.18 9.37 -0.65
CA PHE A 168 -18.56 7.96 -0.65
C PHE A 168 -17.49 7.08 -0.03
N TYR A 169 -16.23 7.21 -0.48
CA TYR A 169 -15.16 6.36 0.02
C TYR A 169 -14.90 6.57 1.51
N ARG A 170 -14.96 7.81 2.00
CA ARG A 170 -14.85 8.11 3.44
C ARG A 170 -15.97 7.45 4.27
N ALA A 171 -17.20 7.43 3.74
CA ALA A 171 -18.32 6.76 4.41
C ALA A 171 -18.14 5.24 4.42
N LEU A 172 -17.70 4.66 3.30
CA LEU A 172 -17.37 3.25 3.18
C LEU A 172 -16.25 2.85 4.16
N THR A 173 -15.13 3.58 4.18
CA THR A 173 -14.00 3.27 5.08
C THR A 173 -14.42 3.34 6.54
N SER A 174 -15.18 4.37 6.95
CA SER A 174 -15.73 4.50 8.30
C SER A 174 -16.61 3.30 8.70
N LEU A 175 -17.42 2.79 7.78
CA LEU A 175 -18.22 1.60 8.03
C LEU A 175 -17.36 0.33 8.13
N CYS A 176 -16.42 0.12 7.22
CA CYS A 176 -15.52 -1.03 7.25
C CYS A 176 -14.71 -1.07 8.55
N VAL A 177 -14.19 0.08 9.00
CA VAL A 177 -13.53 0.21 10.31
C VAL A 177 -14.47 -0.18 11.45
N ARG A 178 -15.71 0.33 11.46
CA ARG A 178 -16.71 -0.06 12.47
C ARG A 178 -17.00 -1.56 12.46
N ALA A 179 -17.09 -2.18 11.29
CA ALA A 179 -17.33 -3.62 11.15
C ALA A 179 -16.18 -4.45 11.72
N VAL A 180 -14.93 -4.11 11.38
CA VAL A 180 -13.74 -4.76 11.92
C VAL A 180 -13.63 -4.58 13.43
N VAL A 181 -13.88 -3.37 13.94
CA VAL A 181 -13.90 -3.09 15.38
C VAL A 181 -15.00 -3.86 16.10
N ALA A 182 -16.18 -3.99 15.49
CA ALA A 182 -17.30 -4.75 16.06
C ALA A 182 -16.93 -6.24 16.18
N VAL A 183 -16.33 -6.84 15.16
CA VAL A 183 -15.84 -8.23 15.20
C VAL A 183 -14.72 -8.40 16.24
N SER A 184 -13.70 -7.54 16.22
CA SER A 184 -12.55 -7.70 17.12
C SER A 184 -12.89 -7.52 18.60
N ARG A 185 -13.92 -6.76 18.93
CA ARG A 185 -14.38 -6.51 20.31
C ARG A 185 -15.54 -7.41 20.75
N LYS A 186 -16.15 -8.17 19.84
CA LYS A 186 -17.28 -9.06 20.16
C LYS A 186 -16.80 -10.23 21.02
N GLN A 187 -17.57 -10.51 22.08
CA GLN A 187 -17.39 -11.74 22.84
C GLN A 187 -18.13 -12.87 22.12
N TYR A 188 -17.41 -13.92 21.78
CA TYR A 188 -17.95 -15.09 21.10
C TYR A 188 -18.13 -16.23 22.09
N GLU A 189 -19.27 -16.92 22.02
CA GLU A 189 -19.54 -18.11 22.84
C GLU A 189 -18.68 -19.30 22.40
N GLN A 190 -18.39 -19.39 21.09
CA GLN A 190 -17.59 -20.45 20.48
C GLN A 190 -16.41 -19.84 19.72
N TRP A 191 -15.23 -20.42 19.88
CA TRP A 191 -14.02 -19.92 19.24
C TRP A 191 -14.08 -20.06 17.71
N GLU A 192 -14.74 -21.09 17.18
CA GLU A 192 -14.91 -21.28 15.73
C GLU A 192 -15.68 -20.12 15.09
N GLN A 193 -16.70 -19.58 15.79
CA GLN A 193 -17.48 -18.45 15.30
C GLN A 193 -16.63 -17.19 15.18
N LYS A 194 -15.73 -16.96 16.15
CA LYS A 194 -14.77 -15.87 16.11
C LYS A 194 -13.90 -15.97 14.86
N LEU A 195 -13.32 -17.15 14.62
CA LEU A 195 -12.43 -17.35 13.47
C LEU A 195 -13.14 -17.20 12.13
N MET A 196 -14.37 -17.69 12.01
CA MET A 196 -15.17 -17.49 10.79
C MET A 196 -15.42 -15.99 10.53
N CYS A 197 -15.72 -15.21 11.57
CA CYS A 197 -15.89 -13.77 11.44
C CYS A 197 -14.56 -13.08 11.07
N GLU A 198 -13.45 -13.44 11.70
CA GLU A 198 -12.13 -12.86 11.42
C GLU A 198 -11.62 -13.21 10.02
N ALA A 199 -11.92 -14.39 9.49
CA ALA A 199 -11.62 -14.76 8.11
C ALA A 199 -12.39 -13.91 7.09
N ASP A 200 -13.67 -13.62 7.36
CA ASP A 200 -14.47 -12.70 6.54
C ASP A 200 -13.88 -11.27 6.63
N MET A 201 -13.56 -10.80 7.84
CA MET A 201 -12.95 -9.48 8.04
C MET A 201 -11.56 -9.36 7.39
N THR A 202 -10.78 -10.43 7.33
CA THR A 202 -9.48 -10.44 6.64
C THR A 202 -9.63 -10.10 5.16
N LYS A 203 -10.68 -10.63 4.48
CA LYS A 203 -10.99 -10.27 3.09
C LYS A 203 -11.32 -8.78 2.95
N LEU A 204 -12.12 -8.27 3.87
CA LEU A 204 -12.49 -6.86 3.91
C LEU A 204 -11.28 -5.95 4.15
N LEU A 205 -10.38 -6.33 5.07
CA LEU A 205 -9.15 -5.61 5.36
C LEU A 205 -8.23 -5.53 4.15
N VAL A 206 -8.09 -6.63 3.40
CA VAL A 206 -7.31 -6.65 2.15
C VAL A 206 -7.92 -5.71 1.12
N SER A 207 -9.23 -5.83 0.84
CA SER A 207 -9.91 -4.94 -0.11
C SER A 207 -9.77 -3.47 0.29
N LEU A 208 -9.98 -3.15 1.56
CA LEU A 208 -9.93 -1.78 2.06
C LEU A 208 -8.51 -1.19 2.00
N THR A 209 -7.50 -1.91 2.50
CA THR A 209 -6.10 -1.44 2.49
C THR A 209 -5.55 -1.33 1.07
N ARG A 210 -5.90 -2.27 0.19
CA ARG A 210 -5.57 -2.19 -1.24
C ARG A 210 -6.19 -0.94 -1.88
N SER A 211 -7.46 -0.69 -1.62
CA SER A 211 -8.13 0.51 -2.16
C SER A 211 -7.54 1.79 -1.62
N SER A 212 -7.28 1.87 -0.31
CA SER A 212 -6.68 3.07 0.31
C SER A 212 -5.28 3.32 -0.24
N PHE A 213 -4.52 2.27 -0.50
CA PHE A 213 -3.25 2.36 -1.20
C PHE A 213 -3.44 2.87 -2.64
N HIS A 214 -4.25 2.22 -3.47
CA HIS A 214 -4.42 2.62 -4.87
C HIS A 214 -5.01 4.03 -5.05
N LEU A 215 -5.85 4.48 -4.12
CA LEU A 215 -6.42 5.84 -4.12
C LEU A 215 -5.47 6.89 -3.51
N GLY A 216 -4.38 6.48 -2.87
CA GLY A 216 -3.48 7.39 -2.16
C GLY A 216 -4.12 8.05 -0.93
N THR A 217 -4.97 7.32 -0.21
CA THR A 217 -5.64 7.79 1.02
C THR A 217 -5.34 6.86 2.21
N PRO A 218 -4.06 6.58 2.52
CA PRO A 218 -3.69 5.65 3.60
C PRO A 218 -4.16 6.12 4.98
N GLU A 219 -4.48 7.41 5.17
CA GLU A 219 -5.06 7.98 6.39
C GLU A 219 -6.44 7.39 6.72
N PHE A 220 -7.18 6.85 5.74
CA PHE A 220 -8.49 6.25 6.00
C PHE A 220 -8.40 4.87 6.66
N VAL A 221 -7.26 4.20 6.58
CA VAL A 221 -7.01 2.92 7.27
C VAL A 221 -6.21 3.06 8.56
N GLU A 222 -5.70 4.26 8.86
CA GLU A 222 -4.99 4.57 10.11
C GLU A 222 -5.73 4.08 11.38
N PRO A 223 -7.08 4.25 11.53
CA PRO A 223 -7.80 3.80 12.72
C PRO A 223 -7.82 2.28 12.95
N LEU A 224 -7.43 1.47 11.95
CA LEU A 224 -7.33 0.01 12.08
C LEU A 224 -6.06 -0.42 12.80
N PHE A 225 -4.98 0.34 12.61
CA PHE A 225 -3.64 -0.01 13.07
C PHE A 225 -3.20 0.84 14.27
N HIS A 226 -3.79 2.01 14.45
CA HIS A 226 -3.48 2.93 15.53
C HIS A 226 -4.74 3.36 16.27
N SER A 227 -4.72 3.29 17.61
CA SER A 227 -5.83 3.70 18.46
C SER A 227 -5.36 4.53 19.63
N ALA A 228 -5.92 5.74 19.76
CA ALA A 228 -5.60 6.65 20.86
C ALA A 228 -6.14 6.19 22.24
N SER A 229 -7.00 5.17 22.29
CA SER A 229 -7.78 4.80 23.49
C SER A 229 -7.70 3.32 23.89
N GLY A 230 -6.86 2.52 23.23
CA GLY A 230 -6.75 1.10 23.55
C GLY A 230 -5.90 0.30 22.56
N LYS A 231 -6.04 -1.03 22.58
CA LYS A 231 -5.39 -1.92 21.61
C LYS A 231 -5.97 -1.68 20.20
N PRO A 232 -5.12 -1.63 19.16
CA PRO A 232 -5.61 -1.52 17.79
C PRO A 232 -6.45 -2.75 17.42
N PRO A 233 -7.50 -2.58 16.60
CA PRO A 233 -8.36 -3.70 16.20
C PRO A 233 -7.64 -4.69 15.29
N VAL A 234 -6.56 -4.28 14.61
CA VAL A 234 -5.77 -5.12 13.70
C VAL A 234 -4.29 -5.05 14.08
N THR A 235 -3.66 -6.21 14.17
CA THR A 235 -2.22 -6.40 14.36
C THR A 235 -1.66 -7.29 13.25
N GLU A 236 -0.34 -7.40 13.17
CA GLU A 236 0.35 -8.30 12.23
C GLU A 236 -0.05 -9.77 12.43
N THR A 237 -0.46 -10.18 13.63
CA THR A 237 -0.88 -11.55 13.92
C THR A 237 -2.36 -11.80 13.62
N TYR A 238 -3.14 -10.77 13.28
CA TYR A 238 -4.60 -10.87 13.09
C TYR A 238 -5.05 -12.04 12.19
N PRO A 239 -4.47 -12.25 10.98
CA PRO A 239 -4.94 -13.34 10.13
C PRO A 239 -4.42 -14.70 10.60
N LEU A 240 -3.33 -14.78 11.38
CA LEU A 240 -2.69 -16.06 11.74
C LEU A 240 -3.62 -16.96 12.57
N ASP A 241 -4.41 -16.35 13.45
CA ASP A 241 -5.41 -17.06 14.25
C ASP A 241 -6.45 -17.76 13.35
N SER A 242 -6.81 -17.16 12.21
CA SER A 242 -7.74 -17.74 11.25
C SER A 242 -7.10 -18.78 10.32
N VAL A 243 -5.83 -18.61 9.94
CA VAL A 243 -5.11 -19.47 8.99
C VAL A 243 -4.86 -20.86 9.54
N ALA A 244 -4.60 -20.99 10.84
CA ALA A 244 -4.35 -22.27 11.48
C ALA A 244 -5.57 -23.20 11.48
N HIS A 245 -6.77 -22.65 11.30
CA HIS A 245 -8.04 -23.37 11.53
C HIS A 245 -9.00 -23.32 10.33
N LEU A 246 -8.80 -22.41 9.39
CA LEU A 246 -9.56 -22.28 8.15
C LEU A 246 -8.58 -22.36 6.99
N GLU A 247 -8.95 -23.04 5.90
CA GLU A 247 -8.18 -23.12 4.64
C GLU A 247 -8.08 -21.73 3.97
N THR A 248 -7.38 -20.81 4.62
CA THR A 248 -7.20 -19.44 4.17
C THR A 248 -6.16 -19.43 3.06
N ASN A 249 -6.49 -18.80 1.94
CA ASN A 249 -5.66 -18.83 0.75
C ASN A 249 -4.41 -17.93 0.92
N LEU A 250 -3.23 -18.45 0.62
CA LEU A 250 -1.93 -17.75 0.75
C LEU A 250 -1.87 -16.37 0.06
N PRO A 251 -2.42 -16.15 -1.15
CA PRO A 251 -2.46 -14.84 -1.79
C PRO A 251 -3.17 -13.78 -0.95
N LEU A 252 -4.26 -14.14 -0.24
CA LEU A 252 -4.98 -13.21 0.62
C LEU A 252 -4.08 -12.71 1.77
N LEU A 253 -3.29 -13.62 2.36
CA LEU A 253 -2.33 -13.27 3.40
C LEU A 253 -1.20 -12.39 2.86
N MET A 254 -0.67 -12.73 1.69
CA MET A 254 0.38 -11.95 1.05
C MET A 254 -0.10 -10.52 0.77
N ASP A 255 -1.32 -10.36 0.26
CA ASP A 255 -1.91 -9.03 0.01
C ASP A 255 -2.21 -8.28 1.32
N PHE A 256 -2.66 -8.97 2.38
CA PHE A 256 -2.87 -8.36 3.69
C PHE A 256 -1.59 -7.70 4.22
N TYR A 257 -0.48 -8.45 4.25
CA TYR A 257 0.79 -7.91 4.72
C TYR A 257 1.37 -6.84 3.78
N ARG A 258 1.20 -7.03 2.46
CA ARG A 258 1.67 -6.08 1.44
C ARG A 258 0.99 -4.73 1.58
N TYR A 259 -0.33 -4.67 1.46
CA TYR A 259 -1.05 -3.40 1.40
C TYR A 259 -1.14 -2.70 2.76
N SER A 260 -1.22 -3.45 3.86
CA SER A 260 -1.11 -2.88 5.22
C SER A 260 0.27 -2.26 5.43
N GLY A 261 1.34 -2.98 5.08
CA GLY A 261 2.71 -2.47 5.15
C GLY A 261 2.92 -1.22 4.30
N PHE A 262 2.43 -1.22 3.06
CA PHE A 262 2.57 -0.09 2.14
C PHE A 262 1.84 1.16 2.65
N CYS A 263 0.60 1.01 3.15
CA CYS A 263 -0.14 2.13 3.75
C CYS A 263 0.62 2.71 4.95
N LEU A 264 1.16 1.86 5.84
CA LEU A 264 1.90 2.29 7.03
C LEU A 264 3.22 3.00 6.70
N VAL A 265 3.99 2.52 5.71
CA VAL A 265 5.19 3.25 5.26
C VAL A 265 4.81 4.61 4.69
N THR A 266 3.71 4.68 3.94
CA THR A 266 3.20 5.94 3.37
C THR A 266 2.81 6.90 4.50
N LEU A 267 2.04 6.46 5.50
CA LEU A 267 1.70 7.25 6.70
C LEU A 267 2.95 7.72 7.47
N ALA A 268 4.01 6.93 7.53
CA ALA A 268 5.24 7.32 8.23
C ALA A 268 5.86 8.62 7.68
N VAL A 269 5.58 8.94 6.40
CA VAL A 269 6.10 10.13 5.70
C VAL A 269 5.04 11.13 5.29
N SER A 270 3.76 10.75 5.17
CA SER A 270 2.64 11.62 4.79
C SER A 270 2.22 12.51 5.97
N ASP A 271 2.83 13.69 6.11
CA ASP A 271 2.32 14.78 6.95
C ASP A 271 2.95 16.09 6.47
N ASP A 272 2.16 16.90 5.75
CA ASP A 272 2.59 18.18 5.19
C ASP A 272 2.83 19.23 6.30
N SER A 273 2.27 19.03 7.49
CA SER A 273 2.37 19.97 8.60
C SER A 273 3.60 19.74 9.49
N SER A 274 4.22 18.56 9.39
CA SER A 274 5.43 18.23 10.13
C SER A 274 6.54 17.65 9.24
N TYR A 275 7.72 18.24 9.33
CA TYR A 275 8.95 17.67 8.76
C TYR A 275 9.37 16.36 9.45
N ARG A 276 8.52 15.75 10.27
CA ARG A 276 8.84 14.64 11.16
C ARG A 276 8.54 13.29 10.50
N ILE A 277 9.34 12.28 10.85
CA ILE A 277 9.03 10.89 10.56
C ILE A 277 8.13 10.36 11.68
N ARG A 278 6.95 9.86 11.33
CA ARG A 278 6.02 9.23 12.29
C ARG A 278 6.51 7.81 12.61
N ARG A 279 7.38 7.73 13.63
CA ARG A 279 8.09 6.51 14.06
C ARG A 279 7.16 5.32 14.27
N GLU A 280 6.00 5.52 14.89
CA GLU A 280 5.03 4.48 15.18
C GLU A 280 4.57 3.72 13.93
N TYR A 281 4.31 4.44 12.82
CA TYR A 281 3.92 3.83 11.56
C TYR A 281 5.08 3.12 10.88
N ALA A 282 6.28 3.69 10.92
CA ALA A 282 7.47 3.04 10.38
C ALA A 282 7.77 1.72 11.14
N GLU A 283 7.62 1.72 12.46
CA GLU A 283 7.81 0.52 13.29
C GLU A 283 6.77 -0.55 12.99
N LEU A 284 5.48 -0.19 12.95
CA LEU A 284 4.40 -1.11 12.60
C LEU A 284 4.59 -1.68 11.18
N ALA A 285 4.89 -0.84 10.19
CA ALA A 285 5.12 -1.27 8.81
C ALA A 285 6.17 -2.37 8.70
N ASN A 286 7.23 -2.30 9.50
CA ASN A 286 8.29 -3.30 9.51
C ASN A 286 7.76 -4.68 9.95
N TYR A 287 6.85 -4.77 10.92
CA TYR A 287 6.27 -6.07 11.32
C TYR A 287 5.53 -6.72 10.14
N PHE A 288 4.69 -5.96 9.42
CA PHE A 288 3.97 -6.48 8.26
C PHE A 288 4.94 -6.89 7.12
N LEU A 289 5.90 -6.04 6.77
CA LEU A 289 6.82 -6.29 5.66
C LEU A 289 7.82 -7.41 5.95
N VAL A 290 8.31 -7.52 7.19
CA VAL A 290 9.17 -8.64 7.61
C VAL A 290 8.38 -9.95 7.61
N THR A 291 7.13 -9.97 8.07
CA THR A 291 6.30 -11.18 7.99
C THR A 291 6.09 -11.61 6.54
N LEU A 292 5.72 -10.67 5.65
CA LEU A 292 5.57 -10.92 4.21
C LEU A 292 6.83 -11.54 3.60
N LEU A 293 7.97 -10.85 3.73
CA LEU A 293 9.23 -11.27 3.11
C LEU A 293 9.82 -12.54 3.77
N SER A 294 9.27 -13.01 4.89
CA SER A 294 9.70 -14.27 5.54
C SER A 294 9.00 -15.49 4.93
N LEU A 295 7.99 -15.26 4.09
CA LEU A 295 7.32 -16.34 3.36
C LEU A 295 8.31 -16.95 2.34
N PRO A 296 8.45 -18.30 2.30
CA PRO A 296 9.37 -18.96 1.37
C PRO A 296 9.13 -18.57 -0.10
N ASN A 297 7.87 -18.35 -0.47
CA ASN A 297 7.46 -17.95 -1.83
C ASN A 297 7.96 -16.56 -2.26
N LEU A 298 8.43 -15.74 -1.31
CA LEU A 298 9.03 -14.43 -1.55
C LEU A 298 10.55 -14.41 -1.37
N SER A 299 11.16 -15.56 -1.09
CA SER A 299 12.61 -15.72 -1.10
C SER A 299 13.20 -15.22 -2.41
N LEU A 300 14.29 -14.47 -2.33
CA LEU A 300 14.99 -13.92 -3.50
C LEU A 300 15.45 -15.01 -4.49
N GLU A 301 15.65 -16.23 -4.00
CA GLU A 301 15.99 -17.42 -4.81
C GLU A 301 14.91 -17.81 -5.82
N ASN A 302 13.64 -17.45 -5.56
CA ASN A 302 12.50 -17.68 -6.45
C ASN A 302 12.34 -16.58 -7.50
N TYR A 303 13.07 -15.47 -7.34
CA TYR A 303 13.09 -14.34 -8.26
C TYR A 303 14.49 -14.14 -8.87
N PRO A 304 15.12 -15.20 -9.44
CA PRO A 304 16.41 -15.06 -10.10
C PRO A 304 16.26 -14.14 -11.31
N PHE A 305 17.29 -13.36 -11.55
CA PHE A 305 17.38 -12.50 -12.71
C PHE A 305 17.55 -13.36 -13.98
N ALA A 306 16.98 -12.92 -15.09
CA ALA A 306 16.92 -13.64 -16.36
C ALA A 306 18.28 -14.02 -17.01
N ILE A 307 19.42 -13.74 -16.38
CA ILE A 307 20.76 -14.06 -16.89
C ILE A 307 21.01 -15.59 -16.88
N GLU A 308 20.37 -16.34 -15.98
CA GLU A 308 20.52 -17.82 -15.93
C GLU A 308 19.78 -18.56 -17.07
N ALA A 309 18.95 -17.85 -17.85
CA ALA A 309 18.14 -18.44 -18.91
C ALA A 309 18.91 -18.76 -20.22
N THR A 310 20.22 -18.46 -20.28
CA THR A 310 21.04 -18.65 -21.48
C THR A 310 21.55 -20.08 -21.69
N SER A 311 21.46 -20.96 -20.67
CA SER A 311 21.73 -22.39 -20.83
C SER A 311 20.41 -23.18 -20.98
N ALA A 312 20.35 -24.14 -21.92
CA ALA A 312 19.16 -24.95 -22.14
C ALA A 312 18.69 -25.72 -20.88
N PHE A 313 19.64 -26.05 -19.99
CA PHE A 313 19.39 -26.68 -18.69
C PHE A 313 18.88 -25.67 -17.63
N GLY A 314 19.46 -24.47 -17.61
CA GLY A 314 19.00 -23.35 -16.78
C GLY A 314 17.60 -22.87 -17.15
N ALA A 315 17.24 -22.89 -18.44
CA ALA A 315 15.91 -22.50 -18.90
C ALA A 315 14.79 -23.42 -18.37
N ALA A 316 15.03 -24.73 -18.24
CA ALA A 316 14.04 -25.67 -17.70
C ALA A 316 13.86 -25.51 -16.18
N ALA A 317 14.95 -25.38 -15.42
CA ALA A 317 14.91 -25.11 -13.98
C ALA A 317 14.28 -23.74 -13.66
N THR A 318 14.59 -22.72 -14.48
CA THR A 318 14.01 -21.39 -14.34
C THR A 318 12.51 -21.39 -14.66
N ARG A 319 12.04 -22.16 -15.67
CA ARG A 319 10.60 -22.30 -15.97
C ARG A 319 9.81 -22.94 -14.83
N HIS A 320 10.35 -23.96 -14.16
CA HIS A 320 9.70 -24.54 -12.97
C HIS A 320 9.65 -23.55 -11.79
N ARG A 321 10.70 -22.75 -11.57
CA ARG A 321 10.68 -21.70 -10.54
C ARG A 321 9.73 -20.53 -10.87
N ILE A 322 9.53 -20.23 -12.16
CA ILE A 322 8.58 -19.20 -12.61
C ILE A 322 7.13 -19.63 -12.36
N SER A 323 6.79 -20.93 -12.49
CA SER A 323 5.43 -21.42 -12.23
C SER A 323 5.00 -21.40 -10.76
N GLU A 324 5.93 -21.17 -9.82
CA GLU A 324 5.66 -21.11 -8.37
C GLU A 324 5.56 -19.67 -7.83
N ARG A 325 5.67 -18.65 -8.71
CA ARG A 325 5.64 -17.24 -8.29
C ARG A 325 4.21 -16.77 -8.07
N TYR A 326 3.96 -16.26 -6.85
CA TYR A 326 2.72 -15.57 -6.51
C TYR A 326 2.74 -14.08 -6.90
N PHE A 327 3.93 -13.46 -6.89
CA PHE A 327 4.11 -12.07 -7.29
C PHE A 327 4.79 -11.97 -8.65
N SER A 328 4.41 -10.96 -9.43
CA SER A 328 5.20 -10.57 -10.59
C SER A 328 6.56 -10.04 -10.14
N LEU A 329 7.53 -9.96 -11.06
CA LEU A 329 8.82 -9.32 -10.76
C LEU A 329 8.66 -7.86 -10.31
N GLN A 330 7.67 -7.15 -10.87
CA GLN A 330 7.38 -5.76 -10.50
C GLN A 330 6.79 -5.66 -9.09
N ASP A 331 5.87 -6.55 -8.72
CA ASP A 331 5.30 -6.59 -7.38
C ASP A 331 6.38 -6.92 -6.34
N ARG A 332 7.29 -7.86 -6.66
CA ARG A 332 8.40 -8.21 -5.77
C ARG A 332 9.41 -7.08 -5.59
N GLU A 333 9.70 -6.35 -6.66
CA GLU A 333 10.53 -5.14 -6.66
C GLU A 333 9.90 -4.05 -5.77
N GLU A 334 8.59 -3.82 -5.90
CA GLU A 334 7.85 -2.86 -5.07
C GLU A 334 7.87 -3.23 -3.58
N VAL A 335 7.78 -4.52 -3.24
CA VAL A 335 7.92 -4.99 -1.85
C VAL A 335 9.32 -4.67 -1.30
N SER A 336 10.38 -4.91 -2.08
CA SER A 336 11.75 -4.55 -1.67
C SER A 336 11.90 -3.04 -1.47
N PHE A 337 11.32 -2.25 -2.36
CA PHE A 337 11.32 -0.79 -2.28
C PHE A 337 10.73 -0.29 -0.95
N PHE A 338 9.52 -0.72 -0.61
CA PHE A 338 8.87 -0.34 0.65
C PHE A 338 9.59 -0.86 1.88
N PHE A 339 10.15 -2.08 1.82
CA PHE A 339 10.94 -2.64 2.92
C PHE A 339 12.22 -1.84 3.20
N VAL A 340 12.96 -1.48 2.15
CA VAL A 340 14.18 -0.68 2.28
C VAL A 340 13.87 0.72 2.83
N LEU A 341 12.83 1.38 2.33
CA LEU A 341 12.40 2.68 2.87
C LEU A 341 12.00 2.58 4.35
N SER A 342 11.19 1.58 4.72
CA SER A 342 10.77 1.33 6.10
C SER A 342 11.97 1.14 7.04
N TYR A 343 12.97 0.37 6.62
CA TYR A 343 14.19 0.13 7.40
C TYR A 343 14.95 1.44 7.68
N ILE A 344 15.11 2.30 6.66
CA ILE A 344 15.84 3.56 6.79
C ILE A 344 15.09 4.53 7.70
N LEU A 345 13.77 4.68 7.52
CA LEU A 345 12.93 5.57 8.34
C LEU A 345 12.97 5.21 9.83
N ARG A 346 13.17 3.92 10.15
CA ARG A 346 13.31 3.43 11.53
C ARG A 346 14.68 3.68 12.16
N MET A 347 15.73 3.96 11.38
CA MET A 347 17.09 4.04 11.90
C MET A 347 17.26 5.04 13.04
N GLU A 348 18.02 4.65 14.06
CA GLU A 348 18.35 5.49 15.23
C GLU A 348 19.84 5.68 15.42
N LYS A 349 20.65 4.84 14.77
CA LYS A 349 22.10 4.83 14.87
C LYS A 349 22.67 4.72 13.47
N LEU A 350 23.76 5.44 13.20
CA LEU A 350 24.44 5.37 11.92
C LEU A 350 25.07 3.99 11.65
N SER A 351 25.46 3.28 12.72
CA SER A 351 25.99 1.92 12.64
C SER A 351 25.04 0.94 11.94
N SER A 352 23.72 1.16 12.05
CA SER A 352 22.70 0.35 11.37
C SER A 352 22.76 0.42 9.84
N LEU A 353 23.43 1.43 9.27
CA LEU A 353 23.70 1.52 7.83
C LEU A 353 25.10 1.01 7.46
N ALA A 354 26.08 1.18 8.35
CA ALA A 354 27.45 0.71 8.12
C ALA A 354 27.54 -0.83 8.18
N ASP A 355 26.78 -1.45 9.08
CA ASP A 355 26.66 -2.90 9.21
C ASP A 355 25.18 -3.30 9.34
N PRO A 356 24.43 -3.28 8.23
CA PRO A 356 23.00 -3.57 8.27
C PRO A 356 22.72 -5.07 8.37
N SER A 357 21.47 -5.40 8.73
CA SER A 357 21.02 -6.80 8.74
C SER A 357 21.25 -7.47 7.37
N PRO A 358 21.62 -8.77 7.32
CA PRO A 358 21.85 -9.50 6.06
C PRO A 358 20.66 -9.42 5.09
N ARG A 359 19.45 -9.41 5.64
CA ARG A 359 18.20 -9.30 4.89
C ARG A 359 18.02 -7.93 4.25
N PHE A 360 18.26 -6.85 5.00
CA PHE A 360 18.26 -5.50 4.41
C PHE A 360 19.27 -5.40 3.27
N ARG A 361 20.48 -5.92 3.51
CA ARG A 361 21.54 -5.96 2.51
C ARG A 361 21.12 -6.73 1.26
N SER A 362 20.51 -7.90 1.38
CA SER A 362 20.07 -8.67 0.21
C SER A 362 18.94 -7.98 -0.57
N GLU A 363 17.98 -7.38 0.12
CA GLU A 363 16.84 -6.70 -0.50
C GLU A 363 17.25 -5.44 -1.25
N ILE A 364 18.17 -4.63 -0.72
CA ILE A 364 18.66 -3.44 -1.44
C ILE A 364 19.42 -3.81 -2.71
N PHE A 365 20.31 -4.82 -2.65
CA PHE A 365 21.04 -5.27 -3.84
C PHE A 365 20.11 -5.89 -4.87
N TYR A 366 19.08 -6.64 -4.43
CA TYR A 366 18.05 -7.15 -5.31
C TYR A 366 17.30 -6.02 -6.01
N PHE A 367 16.82 -5.02 -5.25
CA PHE A 367 16.07 -3.89 -5.80
C PHE A 367 16.90 -3.11 -6.83
N VAL A 368 18.15 -2.77 -6.50
CA VAL A 368 19.06 -2.04 -7.39
C VAL A 368 19.25 -2.76 -8.73
N ASP A 369 19.44 -4.08 -8.70
CA ASP A 369 19.64 -4.88 -9.90
C ASP A 369 18.33 -5.08 -10.68
N ALA A 370 17.22 -5.39 -10.01
CA ALA A 370 15.89 -5.56 -10.60
C ALA A 370 15.43 -4.29 -11.33
N PHE A 371 15.42 -3.18 -10.60
CA PHE A 371 14.98 -1.88 -11.11
C PHE A 371 15.94 -1.36 -12.17
N GLY A 372 17.25 -1.54 -12.00
CA GLY A 372 18.26 -1.19 -12.99
C GLY A 372 18.03 -1.87 -14.34
N LYS A 373 17.78 -3.19 -14.34
CA LYS A 373 17.46 -3.95 -15.56
C LYS A 373 16.15 -3.50 -16.20
N ARG A 374 15.12 -3.22 -15.40
CA ARG A 374 13.84 -2.72 -15.90
C ARG A 374 14.02 -1.39 -16.62
N ILE A 375 14.72 -0.46 -15.98
CA ILE A 375 15.08 0.85 -16.54
C ILE A 375 15.87 0.70 -17.85
N SER A 376 16.90 -0.15 -17.90
CA SER A 376 17.67 -0.41 -19.12
C SER A 376 16.80 -0.98 -20.24
N SER A 377 15.91 -1.93 -19.94
CA SER A 377 14.98 -2.49 -20.93
C SER A 377 14.00 -1.44 -21.46
N ASP A 378 13.53 -0.52 -20.62
CA ASP A 378 12.67 0.58 -21.03
C ASP A 378 13.42 1.57 -21.97
N LEU A 379 14.73 1.75 -21.75
CA LEU A 379 15.59 2.54 -22.63
C LEU A 379 15.84 1.86 -23.97
N ASP A 380 16.14 0.56 -24.00
CA ASP A 380 16.37 -0.17 -25.26
C ASP A 380 15.12 -0.14 -26.15
N ILE A 381 13.93 -0.26 -25.54
CA ILE A 381 12.65 -0.10 -26.23
C ILE A 381 12.47 1.34 -26.73
N SER A 382 12.87 2.33 -25.93
CA SER A 382 12.79 3.75 -26.30
C SER A 382 13.82 4.15 -27.38
N ALA A 383 14.97 3.48 -27.45
CA ALA A 383 16.05 3.75 -28.40
C ALA A 383 15.83 3.05 -29.74
N SER A 384 15.35 1.81 -29.73
CA SER A 384 14.92 1.07 -30.94
C SER A 384 13.78 1.77 -31.69
N ARG A 385 13.00 2.62 -30.99
CA ARG A 385 11.99 3.54 -31.54
C ARG A 385 12.51 4.50 -32.62
N ASN A 386 13.77 4.93 -32.56
CA ASN A 386 14.29 5.97 -33.46
C ASN A 386 14.93 5.43 -34.74
N GLN A 387 15.24 4.13 -34.82
CA GLN A 387 15.89 3.52 -35.99
C GLN A 387 14.99 2.56 -36.76
N SER A 388 13.76 2.31 -36.29
CA SER A 388 12.85 1.32 -36.90
C SER A 388 11.46 1.89 -37.17
N TYR A 389 11.36 2.81 -38.14
CA TYR A 389 10.12 3.13 -38.86
C TYR A 389 9.75 1.98 -39.83
N SER A 390 9.72 0.75 -39.32
CA SER A 390 9.28 -0.44 -40.05
C SER A 390 8.08 -1.02 -39.32
N ASN A 391 6.93 -0.85 -39.95
CA ASN A 391 5.58 -1.28 -39.57
C ASN A 391 5.55 -2.58 -38.73
N SER A 392 5.26 -2.45 -37.44
CA SER A 392 4.67 -3.54 -36.67
C SER A 392 3.62 -2.96 -35.73
N THR A 393 2.35 -3.11 -36.11
CA THR A 393 1.15 -2.76 -35.34
C THR A 393 1.17 -3.30 -33.89
N ILE A 394 1.92 -4.39 -33.66
CA ILE A 394 2.13 -5.03 -32.36
C ILE A 394 2.96 -4.15 -31.41
N SER A 395 3.95 -3.42 -31.93
CA SER A 395 4.87 -2.59 -31.13
C SER A 395 4.18 -1.32 -30.60
N MET A 396 3.27 -0.73 -31.38
CA MET A 396 2.41 0.39 -30.96
C MET A 396 1.39 -0.02 -29.89
N LEU A 397 0.77 -1.21 -30.03
CA LEU A 397 -0.20 -1.71 -29.07
C LEU A 397 0.41 -1.92 -27.68
N SER A 398 1.64 -2.43 -27.59
CA SER A 398 2.33 -2.59 -26.30
C SER A 398 2.68 -1.26 -25.63
N LEU A 399 2.87 -0.20 -26.43
CA LEU A 399 3.24 1.13 -25.99
C LEU A 399 2.03 1.92 -25.47
N GLU A 400 0.89 1.81 -26.17
CA GLU A 400 -0.40 2.31 -25.67
C GLU A 400 -0.82 1.57 -24.40
N GLN A 401 -0.58 0.26 -24.32
CA GLN A 401 -0.92 -0.55 -23.16
C GLN A 401 -0.05 -0.21 -21.93
N ARG A 402 1.27 0.01 -22.10
CA ARG A 402 2.13 0.53 -21.03
C ARG A 402 1.81 1.96 -20.63
N ALA A 403 1.46 2.83 -21.58
CA ALA A 403 0.99 4.18 -21.29
C ALA A 403 -0.32 4.17 -20.49
N ARG A 404 -1.25 3.25 -20.80
CA ARG A 404 -2.50 3.04 -20.06
C ARG A 404 -2.27 2.49 -18.66
N ASP A 405 -1.39 1.50 -18.50
CA ASP A 405 -1.02 0.96 -17.19
C ASP A 405 -0.28 1.98 -16.32
N SER A 406 0.45 2.93 -16.93
CA SER A 406 1.04 4.08 -16.22
C SER A 406 0.00 5.13 -15.81
N ILE A 407 -0.94 5.51 -16.69
CA ILE A 407 -1.98 6.52 -16.40
C ILE A 407 -2.84 6.13 -15.19
N ARG A 408 -3.17 4.84 -15.03
CA ARG A 408 -3.94 4.36 -13.87
C ARG A 408 -3.19 4.44 -12.54
N LYS A 409 -1.84 4.41 -12.58
CA LYS A 409 -1.00 4.55 -11.38
C LYS A 409 -0.58 6.01 -11.13
N ALA A 410 -0.96 6.95 -12.01
CA ALA A 410 -0.51 8.33 -11.99
C ALA A 410 -1.08 9.19 -10.86
N ASN A 411 -2.35 8.96 -10.54
CA ASN A 411 -3.11 9.82 -9.64
C ASN A 411 -3.11 9.32 -8.18
N ALA A 412 -2.44 8.19 -7.90
CA ALA A 412 -2.32 7.67 -6.56
C ALA A 412 -1.27 8.47 -5.77
N ASN A 413 -1.63 9.01 -4.60
CA ASN A 413 -0.65 9.57 -3.66
C ASN A 413 0.10 8.44 -2.92
N THR A 414 0.87 7.63 -3.66
CA THR A 414 1.70 6.56 -3.10
C THR A 414 3.16 6.69 -3.52
N LEU A 415 4.05 6.23 -2.64
CA LEU A 415 5.49 6.29 -2.87
C LEU A 415 5.94 5.50 -4.10
N SER A 416 5.24 4.42 -4.47
CA SER A 416 5.63 3.54 -5.58
C SER A 416 5.23 4.05 -6.96
N VAL A 417 4.44 5.12 -7.05
CA VAL A 417 4.14 5.80 -8.33
C VAL A 417 5.43 6.11 -9.08
N ILE A 418 6.48 6.55 -8.37
CA ILE A 418 7.79 6.87 -8.97
C ILE A 418 8.46 5.68 -9.68
N LEU A 419 8.11 4.45 -9.34
CA LEU A 419 8.66 3.25 -9.97
C LEU A 419 8.08 3.04 -11.38
N VAL A 420 6.83 3.46 -11.61
CA VAL A 420 6.10 3.20 -12.86
C VAL A 420 5.98 4.45 -13.70
N GLU A 421 5.92 5.62 -13.07
CA GLU A 421 5.67 6.89 -13.73
C GLU A 421 6.90 7.76 -13.91
N GLY A 422 6.86 8.62 -14.93
CA GLY A 422 7.94 9.54 -15.27
C GLY A 422 8.84 9.04 -16.40
N THR A 423 9.60 9.98 -16.95
CA THR A 423 10.58 9.70 -18.00
C THR A 423 11.67 8.78 -17.48
N TYR A 424 12.35 8.07 -18.38
CA TYR A 424 13.54 7.29 -18.04
C TYR A 424 14.54 8.09 -17.20
N LYS A 425 14.78 9.36 -17.58
CA LYS A 425 15.71 10.25 -16.87
C LYS A 425 15.23 10.56 -15.45
N GLU A 426 13.94 10.82 -15.26
CA GLU A 426 13.35 11.05 -13.94
C GLU A 426 13.54 9.83 -13.04
N LYS A 427 13.15 8.64 -13.49
CA LYS A 427 13.28 7.38 -12.72
C LYS A 427 14.74 7.05 -12.42
N LEU A 428 15.63 7.27 -13.38
CA LEU A 428 17.06 7.08 -13.21
C LEU A 428 17.60 7.97 -12.10
N HIS A 429 17.28 9.27 -12.10
CA HIS A 429 17.84 10.22 -11.14
C HIS A 429 17.16 10.16 -9.77
N LEU A 430 15.84 10.03 -9.72
CA LEU A 430 15.07 10.06 -8.46
C LEU A 430 15.20 8.75 -7.68
N VAL A 431 15.17 7.61 -8.37
CA VAL A 431 15.13 6.30 -7.71
C VAL A 431 16.45 5.58 -7.86
N LYS A 432 16.91 5.35 -9.10
CA LYS A 432 18.07 4.47 -9.32
C LYS A 432 19.36 5.03 -8.70
N ILE A 433 19.68 6.30 -8.95
CA ILE A 433 20.88 6.93 -8.37
C ILE A 433 20.83 6.94 -6.84
N PHE A 434 19.65 7.19 -6.25
CA PHE A 434 19.48 7.17 -4.80
C PHE A 434 19.83 5.79 -4.20
N PHE A 435 19.20 4.73 -4.72
CA PHE A 435 19.42 3.37 -4.23
C PHE A 435 20.81 2.82 -4.59
N ASP A 436 21.38 3.20 -5.74
CA ASP A 436 22.76 2.84 -6.12
C ASP A 436 23.76 3.44 -5.12
N ASN A 437 23.60 4.73 -4.76
CA ASN A 437 24.45 5.38 -3.77
C ASN A 437 24.28 4.77 -2.37
N LEU A 438 23.05 4.42 -1.99
CA LEU A 438 22.77 3.74 -0.73
C LEU A 438 23.41 2.35 -0.68
N ALA A 439 23.30 1.56 -1.75
CA ALA A 439 23.95 0.26 -1.87
C ALA A 439 25.48 0.36 -1.85
N ALA A 440 26.04 1.40 -2.47
CA ALA A 440 27.47 1.69 -2.42
C ALA A 440 27.94 2.03 -0.99
N ALA A 441 27.16 2.81 -0.23
CA ALA A 441 27.46 3.14 1.16
C ALA A 441 27.51 1.90 2.06
N ILE A 442 26.68 0.88 1.77
CA ILE A 442 26.68 -0.40 2.50
C ILE A 442 27.85 -1.30 2.05
N LYS A 443 28.14 -1.35 0.75
CA LYS A 443 29.17 -2.25 0.19
C LYS A 443 30.60 -1.81 0.54
N TYR A 444 30.83 -0.50 0.52
CA TYR A 444 32.13 0.12 0.77
C TYR A 444 31.97 1.26 1.80
N PRO A 445 31.72 0.91 3.09
CA PRO A 445 31.49 1.90 4.13
C PRO A 445 32.72 2.78 4.30
N SER A 446 32.65 3.96 3.69
CA SER A 446 33.67 5.00 3.72
C SER A 446 32.99 6.31 4.07
N ARG A 447 33.67 7.20 4.81
CA ARG A 447 33.14 8.53 5.20
C ARG A 447 32.60 9.34 4.01
N THR A 448 33.11 9.09 2.81
CA THR A 448 32.70 9.73 1.56
C THR A 448 31.32 9.29 1.06
N SER A 449 30.82 8.11 1.43
CA SER A 449 29.58 7.56 0.84
C SER A 449 28.30 8.27 1.31
N ILE A 450 28.16 8.50 2.63
CA ILE A 450 27.02 9.26 3.19
C ILE A 450 27.10 10.73 2.77
N ALA A 451 28.29 11.33 2.79
CA ALA A 451 28.50 12.67 2.28
C ALA A 451 28.09 12.78 0.80
N THR A 452 28.42 11.79 -0.03
CA THR A 452 28.01 11.72 -1.45
C THR A 452 26.48 11.65 -1.59
N ILE A 453 25.79 10.83 -0.79
CA ILE A 453 24.32 10.75 -0.80
C ILE A 453 23.72 12.12 -0.45
N VAL A 454 24.18 12.74 0.64
CA VAL A 454 23.66 14.04 1.09
C VAL A 454 23.97 15.14 0.08
N GLU A 455 25.18 15.19 -0.50
CA GLU A 455 25.57 16.18 -1.52
C GLU A 455 24.77 16.02 -2.83
N THR A 456 24.44 14.78 -3.22
CA THR A 456 23.67 14.47 -4.43
C THR A 456 22.19 14.84 -4.28
N PHE A 457 21.63 14.70 -3.07
CA PHE A 457 20.22 14.91 -2.76
C PHE A 457 20.01 16.11 -1.81
N ASN A 458 20.81 17.17 -1.94
CA ASN A 458 20.68 18.37 -1.13
C ASN A 458 19.62 19.31 -1.73
N PHE A 459 18.40 19.31 -1.17
CA PHE A 459 17.28 20.03 -1.77
C PHE A 459 17.31 21.56 -1.57
N GLU A 460 18.13 22.08 -0.62
CA GLU A 460 18.19 23.53 -0.30
C GLU A 460 19.45 24.25 -0.80
N SER A 461 20.38 23.61 -1.51
CA SER A 461 21.63 24.26 -1.94
C SER A 461 21.64 24.61 -3.43
N VAL A 462 21.12 25.79 -3.78
CA VAL A 462 21.93 26.90 -4.34
C VAL A 462 21.15 28.21 -4.09
N PRO A 463 21.67 29.15 -3.27
CA PRO A 463 21.21 30.54 -3.32
C PRO A 463 21.45 31.09 -4.74
N GLU A 464 20.43 31.67 -5.37
CA GLU A 464 20.56 32.32 -6.67
C GLU A 464 21.79 33.24 -6.69
N GLY A 465 22.76 33.00 -7.59
CA GLY A 465 23.89 33.90 -7.85
C GLY A 465 25.26 33.53 -7.26
N CYS A 466 25.49 32.31 -6.76
CA CYS A 466 26.82 31.91 -6.24
C CYS A 466 27.84 31.58 -7.36
N PRO A 467 29.10 32.06 -7.33
CA PRO A 467 30.12 31.83 -8.39
C PRO A 467 30.55 30.37 -8.58
N VAL A 468 30.16 29.47 -7.68
CA VAL A 468 30.39 28.01 -7.75
C VAL A 468 29.42 27.33 -8.75
N MET A 469 28.47 28.06 -9.33
CA MET A 469 27.55 27.57 -10.37
C MET A 469 28.24 27.02 -11.62
N GLN A 470 29.53 27.29 -11.84
CA GLN A 470 30.25 26.80 -13.01
C GLN A 470 30.78 25.35 -12.89
N SER A 471 30.68 24.70 -11.73
CA SER A 471 31.35 23.40 -11.53
C SER A 471 30.57 22.28 -10.83
N MET A 472 29.22 22.26 -10.79
CA MET A 472 28.50 21.20 -10.06
C MET A 472 27.32 20.55 -10.80
N LYS A 473 27.30 19.21 -10.72
CA LYS A 473 26.41 18.24 -11.40
C LYS A 473 24.95 18.21 -10.89
N ASN A 474 24.52 19.17 -10.08
CA ASN A 474 23.22 19.14 -9.36
C ASN A 474 22.06 19.83 -10.12
N GLN A 475 22.31 20.51 -11.25
CA GLN A 475 21.24 21.20 -12.00
C GLN A 475 20.17 20.25 -12.55
N ASP A 476 20.54 19.04 -12.97
CA ASP A 476 19.59 18.09 -13.55
C ASP A 476 18.56 17.60 -12.54
N PHE A 477 18.96 17.34 -11.29
CA PHE A 477 18.05 16.87 -10.24
C PHE A 477 17.05 17.95 -9.83
N HIS A 478 17.51 19.18 -9.59
CA HIS A 478 16.64 20.32 -9.27
C HIS A 478 15.72 20.70 -10.44
N HIS A 479 16.21 20.65 -11.69
CA HIS A 479 15.41 20.88 -12.87
C HIS A 479 14.33 19.80 -13.07
N LEU A 480 14.66 18.53 -12.80
CA LEU A 480 13.68 17.44 -12.84
C LEU A 480 12.62 17.61 -11.75
N LEU A 481 13.02 18.01 -10.54
CA LEU A 481 12.12 18.33 -9.42
C LEU A 481 11.20 19.52 -9.70
N SER A 482 11.75 20.63 -10.21
CA SER A 482 10.97 21.84 -10.52
C SER A 482 9.96 21.62 -11.65
N ASN A 483 10.18 20.62 -12.48
CA ASN A 483 9.30 20.24 -13.59
C ASN A 483 8.27 19.16 -13.21
N VAL A 484 8.33 18.61 -11.98
CA VAL A 484 7.26 17.73 -11.50
C VAL A 484 6.02 18.58 -11.25
N ASP A 485 4.99 18.39 -12.08
CA ASP A 485 3.66 18.92 -11.78
C ASP A 485 3.08 18.18 -10.57
N ILE A 486 3.18 18.82 -9.40
CA ILE A 486 2.75 18.28 -8.11
C ILE A 486 1.23 18.07 -8.06
N HIS A 487 0.45 18.89 -8.78
CA HIS A 487 -1.01 18.77 -8.81
C HIS A 487 -1.45 17.59 -9.67
N THR A 488 -0.66 17.28 -10.70
CA THR A 488 -0.92 16.13 -11.58
C THR A 488 -0.30 14.84 -11.03
N TYR A 489 0.77 14.91 -10.23
CA TYR A 489 1.52 13.72 -9.74
C TYR A 489 1.84 13.77 -8.23
N PRO A 490 0.83 13.66 -7.35
CA PRO A 490 1.01 13.77 -5.90
C PRO A 490 1.97 12.72 -5.31
N GLY A 491 1.96 11.48 -5.82
CA GLY A 491 2.86 10.41 -5.34
C GLY A 491 4.36 10.69 -5.58
N LYS A 492 4.69 11.46 -6.63
CA LYS A 492 6.09 11.89 -6.88
C LYS A 492 6.55 12.91 -5.85
N LYS A 493 5.70 13.88 -5.50
CA LYS A 493 5.96 14.81 -4.39
C LYS A 493 6.21 14.03 -3.10
N LEU A 494 5.32 13.08 -2.79
CA LEU A 494 5.44 12.28 -1.58
C LEU A 494 6.76 11.48 -1.52
N TYR A 495 7.20 10.90 -2.64
CA TYR A 495 8.49 10.22 -2.71
C TYR A 495 9.67 11.18 -2.46
N VAL A 496 9.64 12.35 -3.07
CA VAL A 496 10.66 13.38 -2.87
C VAL A 496 10.72 13.81 -1.41
N GLU A 497 9.58 14.06 -0.77
CA GLU A 497 9.49 14.38 0.66
C GLU A 497 10.02 13.24 1.53
N ALA A 498 9.74 11.99 1.18
CA ALA A 498 10.30 10.83 1.87
C ALA A 498 11.84 10.79 1.75
N VAL A 499 12.40 11.04 0.56
CA VAL A 499 13.84 11.12 0.36
C VAL A 499 14.43 12.29 1.16
N GLU A 500 13.83 13.46 1.14
CA GLU A 500 14.27 14.62 1.95
C GLU A 500 14.29 14.28 3.45
N LYS A 501 13.23 13.65 3.95
CA LYS A 501 13.14 13.15 5.33
C LYS A 501 14.27 12.16 5.64
N ILE A 502 14.61 11.26 4.73
CA ILE A 502 15.74 10.33 4.85
C ILE A 502 17.09 11.07 4.86
N ILE A 503 17.31 12.05 3.98
CA ILE A 503 18.56 12.83 3.94
C ILE A 503 18.77 13.57 5.26
N ARG A 504 17.74 14.26 5.77
CA ARG A 504 17.78 14.92 7.08
C ARG A 504 18.05 13.92 8.22
N LEU A 505 17.43 12.73 8.17
CA LEU A 505 17.72 11.66 9.14
C LEU A 505 19.19 11.22 9.10
N LEU A 506 19.77 11.00 7.92
CA LEU A 506 21.19 10.63 7.79
C LEU A 506 22.13 11.72 8.32
N GLN A 507 21.81 12.99 8.07
CA GLN A 507 22.54 14.13 8.64
C GLN A 507 22.47 14.11 10.18
N LEU A 508 21.26 13.97 10.75
CA LEU A 508 21.05 13.88 12.20
C LEU A 508 21.82 12.72 12.83
N LEU A 509 21.76 11.53 12.23
CA LEU A 509 22.45 10.35 12.72
C LEU A 509 23.97 10.49 12.65
N THR A 510 24.48 11.20 11.63
CA THR A 510 25.91 11.48 11.52
C THR A 510 26.36 12.44 12.60
N VAL A 511 25.64 13.55 12.81
CA VAL A 511 25.94 14.50 13.91
C VAL A 511 25.86 13.79 15.26
N SER A 512 24.84 12.95 15.47
CA SER A 512 24.69 12.11 16.66
C SER A 512 25.86 11.18 16.89
N HIS A 513 26.34 10.48 15.85
CA HIS A 513 27.49 9.60 15.97
C HIS A 513 28.79 10.36 16.29
N MET A 514 29.01 11.51 15.64
CA MET A 514 30.18 12.36 15.89
C MET A 514 30.19 12.89 17.34
N TYR A 515 29.03 13.28 17.86
CA TYR A 515 28.88 13.75 19.22
C TYR A 515 29.01 12.61 20.24
N THR A 516 28.17 11.58 20.13
CA THR A 516 28.05 10.51 21.14
C THR A 516 29.22 9.51 21.13
N THR A 517 29.79 9.22 19.96
CA THR A 517 30.83 8.19 19.81
C THR A 517 32.23 8.77 19.74
N LEU A 518 32.40 9.94 19.08
CA LEU A 518 33.71 10.57 18.92
C LEU A 518 33.97 11.73 19.89
N GLY A 519 32.97 12.14 20.68
CA GLY A 519 33.11 13.21 21.67
C GLY A 519 33.34 14.60 21.04
N LEU A 520 32.94 14.80 19.78
CA LEU A 520 33.13 16.08 19.09
C LEU A 520 32.06 17.08 19.54
N ASP A 521 32.43 17.94 20.48
CA ASP A 521 31.60 19.04 20.98
C ASP A 521 31.84 20.32 20.17
N SER A 522 31.36 20.30 18.92
CA SER A 522 31.43 21.43 17.99
C SER A 522 30.03 21.94 17.66
N ASN A 523 29.93 23.23 17.31
CA ASN A 523 28.67 23.81 16.85
C ASN A 523 28.07 22.93 15.72
N PRO A 524 26.82 22.43 15.88
CA PRO A 524 26.24 21.44 14.97
C PRO A 524 26.01 21.98 13.55
N ASP A 525 25.64 23.26 13.41
CA ASP A 525 25.48 23.89 12.09
C ASP A 525 26.83 23.96 11.36
N LEU A 526 27.89 24.35 12.06
CA LEU A 526 29.25 24.38 11.49
C LEU A 526 29.71 22.98 11.05
N LEU A 527 29.38 21.95 11.85
CA LEU A 527 29.70 20.56 11.53
C LEU A 527 28.93 20.10 10.29
N MET A 528 27.63 20.39 10.19
CA MET A 528 26.81 20.07 9.03
C MET A 528 27.32 20.75 7.75
N THR A 529 27.64 22.05 7.80
CA THR A 529 28.21 22.77 6.65
C THR A 529 29.54 22.16 6.21
N LYS A 530 30.42 21.81 7.14
CA LYS A 530 31.74 21.22 6.82
C LYS A 530 31.64 19.81 6.26
N LEU A 531 30.75 18.97 6.79
CA LEU A 531 30.63 17.56 6.40
C LEU A 531 29.83 17.37 5.10
N PHE A 532 28.79 18.18 4.90
CA PHE A 532 27.78 17.93 3.88
C PHE A 532 27.62 19.07 2.85
N LYS A 533 28.26 20.22 3.07
CA LYS A 533 28.07 21.43 2.25
C LYS A 533 26.59 21.81 2.11
N THR A 534 25.82 21.63 3.17
CA THR A 534 24.37 21.86 3.20
C THR A 534 24.00 23.21 3.82
N SER A 535 22.87 23.76 3.38
CA SER A 535 22.21 24.94 3.92
C SER A 535 21.19 24.61 5.02
N TYR A 536 20.83 23.33 5.20
CA TYR A 536 19.96 22.93 6.31
C TYR A 536 20.58 23.33 7.64
N THR A 537 19.74 23.85 8.54
CA THR A 537 20.14 24.12 9.92
C THR A 537 19.96 22.87 10.78
N PHE A 538 20.73 22.75 11.86
CA PHE A 538 20.54 21.70 12.83
C PHE A 538 19.14 21.74 13.45
N ALA A 539 18.57 22.94 13.62
CA ALA A 539 17.20 23.11 14.09
C ALA A 539 16.19 22.41 13.17
N SER A 540 16.29 22.57 11.84
CA SER A 540 15.39 21.89 10.90
C SER A 540 15.64 20.39 10.81
N VAL A 541 16.90 19.96 10.92
CA VAL A 541 17.29 18.54 10.91
C VAL A 541 16.84 17.82 12.18
N SER A 542 16.98 18.44 13.35
CA SER A 542 16.59 17.82 14.64
C SER A 542 15.08 17.57 14.78
N GLN A 543 14.25 18.30 14.02
CA GLN A 543 12.80 18.09 13.98
C GLN A 543 12.40 16.74 13.35
N ILE A 544 13.26 16.13 12.53
CA ILE A 544 12.96 14.89 11.79
C ILE A 544 12.65 13.73 12.74
N LYS A 545 13.41 13.65 13.85
CA LYS A 545 13.34 12.59 14.85
C LYS A 545 13.99 13.06 16.15
N PRO A 546 13.38 12.83 17.32
CA PRO A 546 13.91 13.28 18.61
C PRO A 546 15.10 12.40 19.06
N ILE A 547 16.28 12.60 18.47
CA ILE A 547 17.54 11.87 18.80
C ILE A 547 18.51 12.79 19.54
N LEU A 548 18.65 14.03 19.08
CA LEU A 548 19.51 15.05 19.66
C LEU A 548 18.69 16.33 19.86
N ILE A 549 18.95 17.06 20.94
CA ILE A 549 18.45 18.42 21.19
C ILE A 549 19.64 19.36 21.30
N PHE A 550 19.51 20.56 20.77
CA PHE A 550 20.41 21.67 21.08
C PHE A 550 19.79 22.48 22.22
N GLU A 551 20.39 22.42 23.41
CA GLU A 551 19.90 23.14 24.58
C GLU A 551 20.30 24.63 24.53
N ASN A 552 19.57 25.47 25.28
CA ASN A 552 19.77 26.93 25.30
C ASN A 552 21.15 27.35 25.85
N ASP A 553 21.88 26.43 26.49
CA ASP A 553 23.26 26.62 26.95
C ASP A 553 24.31 26.41 25.85
N GLY A 554 23.87 26.11 24.63
CA GLY A 554 24.72 25.89 23.46
C GLY A 554 25.29 24.48 23.35
N LYS A 555 24.82 23.53 24.17
CA LYS A 555 25.28 22.13 24.15
C LYS A 555 24.30 21.20 23.46
N LEU A 556 24.84 20.20 22.78
CA LEU A 556 24.07 19.08 22.27
C LEU A 556 23.77 18.11 23.42
N ARG A 557 22.55 17.58 23.45
CA ARG A 557 22.17 16.50 24.37
C ARG A 557 21.50 15.38 23.58
N SER A 558 21.95 14.15 23.83
CA SER A 558 21.26 12.97 23.32
C SER A 558 19.99 12.71 24.12
N ILE A 559 18.87 12.57 23.41
CA ILE A 559 17.64 12.02 23.99
C ILE A 559 17.82 10.51 23.96
N SER A 560 18.56 9.95 24.93
CA SER A 560 18.52 8.51 25.14
C SER A 560 17.14 8.17 25.68
N LYS A 561 16.23 7.73 24.81
CA LYS A 561 15.21 6.79 25.28
C LYS A 561 15.95 5.49 25.55
N VAL A 562 16.42 5.30 26.78
CA VAL A 562 16.44 3.93 27.32
C VAL A 562 15.00 3.48 27.16
N SER A 563 14.75 2.54 26.26
CA SER A 563 13.38 2.07 26.09
C SER A 563 13.00 1.45 27.44
N LEU A 564 11.88 1.88 28.01
CA LEU A 564 11.32 1.25 29.21
C LEU A 564 11.13 -0.27 29.01
N ASP A 565 11.11 -0.74 27.76
CA ASP A 565 11.05 -2.15 27.38
C ASP A 565 12.41 -2.85 27.53
N GLU A 566 13.54 -2.23 27.22
CA GLU A 566 14.88 -2.81 27.49
C GLU A 566 15.17 -2.89 29.00
N GLU A 567 14.78 -1.89 29.78
CA GLU A 567 14.88 -1.96 31.25
C GLU A 567 13.98 -3.05 31.84
N ARG A 568 12.77 -3.24 31.30
CA ARG A 568 11.86 -4.32 31.70
C ARG A 568 12.34 -5.69 31.24
N GLU A 569 12.94 -5.78 30.06
CA GLU A 569 13.47 -7.03 29.50
C GLU A 569 14.75 -7.45 30.23
N ILE A 570 15.63 -6.49 30.55
CA ILE A 570 16.81 -6.72 31.40
C ILE A 570 16.39 -7.05 32.84
N ALA A 571 15.40 -6.36 33.41
CA ALA A 571 14.87 -6.69 34.74
C ALA A 571 14.23 -8.08 34.77
N SER A 572 13.44 -8.43 33.74
CA SER A 572 12.86 -9.78 33.58
C SER A 572 13.93 -10.86 33.45
N GLN A 573 14.99 -10.61 32.68
CA GLN A 573 16.11 -11.55 32.56
C GLN A 573 16.92 -11.67 33.85
N LEU A 574 17.12 -10.58 34.60
CA LEU A 574 17.77 -10.59 35.90
C LEU A 574 16.93 -11.30 36.98
N ASP A 575 15.61 -11.09 36.99
CA ASP A 575 14.68 -11.81 37.86
C ASP A 575 14.68 -13.31 37.55
N MET A 576 14.75 -13.68 36.27
CA MET A 576 14.87 -15.08 35.84
C MET A 576 16.19 -15.70 36.32
N ILE A 577 17.32 -15.01 36.16
CA ILE A 577 18.63 -15.48 36.63
C ILE A 577 18.64 -15.65 38.16
N THR A 578 18.04 -14.70 38.88
CA THR A 578 17.95 -14.75 40.36
C THR A 578 17.07 -15.92 40.80
N ALA A 579 15.90 -16.09 40.20
CA ALA A 579 15.02 -17.23 40.45
C ALA A 579 15.67 -18.59 40.11
N THR A 580 16.52 -18.63 39.07
CA THR A 580 17.26 -19.85 38.69
C THR A 580 18.38 -20.16 39.68
N HIS A 581 19.08 -19.13 40.19
CA HIS A 581 20.11 -19.29 41.20
C HIS A 581 19.54 -19.76 42.55
N ASP A 582 18.39 -19.21 42.95
CA ASP A 582 17.69 -19.62 44.16
C ASP A 582 17.20 -21.08 44.07
N LEU A 583 16.73 -21.51 42.89
CA LEU A 583 16.38 -22.90 42.60
C LEU A 583 17.59 -23.84 42.67
N GLU A 584 18.74 -23.44 42.14
CA GLU A 584 19.98 -24.22 42.22
C GLU A 584 20.51 -24.35 43.65
N GLN A 585 20.33 -23.33 44.49
CA GLN A 585 20.68 -23.41 45.92
C GLN A 585 19.71 -24.28 46.72
N LEU A 586 18.43 -24.33 46.34
CA LEU A 586 17.40 -25.17 46.97
C LEU A 586 17.53 -26.66 46.60
N MET A 587 18.17 -26.95 45.46
CA MET A 587 18.45 -28.31 44.98
C MET A 587 19.79 -28.88 45.44
N ARG A 588 20.62 -28.09 46.12
CA ARG A 588 21.83 -28.54 46.83
C ARG A 588 21.53 -28.72 48.32
#